data_AF-A0AAV9U5A7-F1
#
_entry.id   AF-A0AAV9U5A7-F1
#
_cell.length_a   1.000
_cell.length_b   1.000
_cell.length_c   1.000
_cell.angle_alpha   90.00
_cell.angle_beta   90.00
_cell.angle_gamma   90.00
#
_symmetry.space_group_name_H-M   'P 1'
#
loop_
_entity.id
_entity.type
_entity.pdbx_description
1 polymer ?
#
loop_
_entity_poly.entity_id
_entity_poly.type
_entity_poly.pdbx_seq_one_letter_code
_entity_poly.pdbx_strand_id
1 'polypeptide(L)'
;MRGKVRALGACVWYRDRIVPTRASQQTPVYVRSAKKLEPYVNDVSLNSLIVDLVQTDFGNFAPAWNICQRNYRTLKSLSILGVGSSRTPPNPNKLASILSGGRRLEALEEICFKDIDWYTTRSENPNFDLIDIIQNFGPVYVPGNIKKLSLLGCSQFSQLNRSWIRDMVNLTELDIRKRDTLSDLEGLLCNLTRGLSALWISWHSVRDKAPIPGKTAFKKHSTTLKKLWIHSEHPYNYGTWNELPFCVDEGSDELDLKTLSEFPVLQHLSVPVRIPESWTPWAPMFPSLKSLYWVNFLSALEPLGVPASTNSNHPDEEPEVKRDEIEIPSKLIDSVKDLLSWLASPYEGTNRDEVSSAGMNLQAVILAFRQQRNRNYSPWSWIYRAYVRDRSTPCGFETSPKMMEFIHYWYPEIWEFCKTGNRKAPLR
;
A
#
# COMPACT_ATOMS: atom_id res chain seq x y z
N MET A 1 30.10 11.43 -35.27
CA MET A 1 28.64 11.51 -35.03
C MET A 1 28.40 11.66 -33.54
N ARG A 2 27.69 12.70 -33.11
CA ARG A 2 27.37 12.99 -31.70
C ARG A 2 26.21 12.10 -31.24
N GLY A 3 26.48 11.12 -30.38
CA GLY A 3 25.45 10.40 -29.63
C GLY A 3 25.31 11.00 -28.23
N LYS A 4 24.19 11.70 -27.95
CA LYS A 4 23.81 12.12 -26.59
C LYS A 4 23.39 10.89 -25.80
N VAL A 5 24.16 10.51 -24.79
CA VAL A 5 23.72 9.57 -23.74
C VAL A 5 23.02 10.37 -22.65
N ARG A 6 21.71 10.14 -22.48
CA ARG A 6 20.90 10.67 -21.37
C ARG A 6 21.29 9.89 -20.09
N ALA A 7 21.80 10.59 -19.08
CA ALA A 7 22.06 10.01 -17.77
C ALA A 7 20.73 9.83 -16.99
N LEU A 8 20.39 8.58 -16.69
CA LEU A 8 19.35 8.20 -15.73
C LEU A 8 19.93 8.31 -14.32
N GLY A 9 19.33 9.13 -13.47
CA GLY A 9 19.82 9.43 -12.12
C GLY A 9 19.52 8.33 -11.10
N ALA A 10 20.51 8.01 -10.25
CA ALA A 10 20.33 7.35 -8.96
C ALA A 10 21.54 7.51 -8.01
N CYS A 11 21.20 7.69 -6.72
CA CYS A 11 21.91 7.38 -5.46
C CYS A 11 23.21 8.10 -5.04
N VAL A 12 23.25 8.49 -3.74
CA VAL A 12 24.44 8.36 -2.88
C VAL A 12 24.07 7.95 -1.43
N TRP A 13 24.70 6.87 -0.96
CA TRP A 13 24.84 6.39 0.43
C TRP A 13 26.23 6.78 0.98
N TYR A 14 26.47 6.80 2.31
CA TYR A 14 27.85 6.67 2.83
C TYR A 14 28.02 5.86 4.13
N ARG A 15 28.47 4.60 3.97
CA ARG A 15 29.69 4.11 4.62
C ARG A 15 30.77 4.08 3.52
N ASP A 16 31.76 4.96 3.67
CA ASP A 16 33.04 5.00 2.93
C ASP A 16 33.06 5.33 1.41
N ARG A 17 32.87 6.63 1.06
CA ARG A 17 33.39 7.39 -0.13
C ARG A 17 32.91 6.95 -1.57
N ILE A 18 32.72 7.77 -2.65
CA ILE A 18 33.00 9.18 -3.07
C ILE A 18 31.93 9.71 -4.10
N VAL A 19 31.91 11.05 -4.27
CA VAL A 19 31.75 11.98 -5.44
C VAL A 19 30.38 12.54 -5.89
N PRO A 20 30.39 13.83 -6.36
CA PRO A 20 29.22 14.66 -6.59
C PRO A 20 28.74 14.60 -8.04
N THR A 21 27.46 14.89 -8.23
CA THR A 21 26.98 15.42 -9.51
C THR A 21 25.98 16.54 -9.25
N ARG A 22 26.17 17.66 -9.94
CA ARG A 22 25.13 18.65 -10.23
C ARG A 22 24.02 17.93 -11.01
N ALA A 23 23.13 17.25 -10.30
CA ALA A 23 21.99 16.53 -10.85
C ALA A 23 20.74 16.86 -10.02
N SER A 24 19.62 16.94 -10.72
CA SER A 24 18.36 17.59 -10.33
C SER A 24 17.79 17.24 -8.95
N GLN A 25 17.18 18.28 -8.36
CA GLN A 25 16.52 18.45 -7.05
C GLN A 25 15.34 17.49 -6.69
N GLN A 26 15.34 16.25 -7.19
CA GLN A 26 14.21 15.31 -7.05
C GLN A 26 14.53 14.03 -6.28
N THR A 27 15.80 13.77 -5.93
CA THR A 27 16.18 12.52 -5.24
C THR A 27 16.18 12.69 -3.71
N PRO A 28 15.57 11.77 -2.94
CA PRO A 28 15.58 11.82 -1.48
C PRO A 28 17.00 11.72 -0.91
N VAL A 29 17.28 12.50 0.14
CA VAL A 29 18.55 12.39 0.90
C VAL A 29 18.36 11.44 2.07
N TYR A 30 19.25 10.46 2.19
CA TYR A 30 19.23 9.44 3.25
C TYR A 30 20.23 9.77 4.37
N VAL A 31 19.76 9.78 5.61
CA VAL A 31 20.59 10.02 6.79
C VAL A 31 20.57 8.79 7.69
N ARG A 32 21.66 8.01 7.68
CA ARG A 32 21.84 6.80 8.50
C ARG A 32 22.80 7.01 9.68
N SER A 33 23.80 7.90 9.53
CA SER A 33 24.73 8.28 10.60
C SER A 33 25.22 9.72 10.41
N ALA A 34 25.09 10.51 11.47
CA ALA A 34 25.21 11.96 11.41
C ALA A 34 26.64 12.55 11.44
N LYS A 35 27.64 11.77 11.87
CA LYS A 35 29.00 12.31 12.14
C LYS A 35 29.74 12.87 10.89
N LYS A 36 29.15 12.84 9.69
CA LYS A 36 29.81 13.24 8.43
C LYS A 36 28.96 14.11 7.47
N LEU A 37 27.78 14.60 7.86
CA LEU A 37 26.83 15.26 6.93
C LEU A 37 26.90 16.79 6.88
N GLU A 38 27.39 17.46 7.93
CA GLU A 38 27.35 18.93 8.03
C GLU A 38 28.07 19.71 6.90
N PRO A 39 29.16 19.23 6.26
CA PRO A 39 29.84 19.99 5.21
C PRO A 39 29.11 20.05 3.86
N TYR A 40 28.19 19.12 3.59
CA TYR A 40 27.66 18.90 2.22
C TYR A 40 26.25 19.45 1.97
N VAL A 41 25.55 19.86 3.03
CA VAL A 41 24.15 20.33 2.97
C VAL A 41 24.05 21.85 3.14
N ASN A 42 25.19 22.57 3.15
CA ASN A 42 25.20 24.01 3.43
C ASN A 42 24.69 24.87 2.26
N ASP A 43 24.70 24.36 1.01
CA ASP A 43 24.40 25.17 -0.18
C ASP A 43 23.21 24.67 -1.02
N VAL A 44 22.45 23.67 -0.55
CA VAL A 44 21.41 23.01 -1.36
C VAL A 44 20.06 22.99 -0.66
N SER A 45 19.05 23.57 -1.32
CA SER A 45 17.64 23.42 -0.94
C SER A 45 17.21 21.97 -1.09
N LEU A 46 16.77 21.38 0.02
CA LEU A 46 16.32 20.00 0.09
C LEU A 46 14.78 19.93 0.02
N ASN A 47 14.27 19.03 -0.83
CA ASN A 47 12.83 18.77 -0.98
C ASN A 47 12.35 17.50 -0.25
N SER A 48 13.21 16.50 -0.06
CA SER A 48 12.85 15.22 0.58
C SER A 48 13.98 14.68 1.45
N LEU A 49 13.67 14.29 2.68
CA LEU A 49 14.61 13.72 3.65
C LEU A 49 14.08 12.40 4.20
N ILE A 50 14.96 11.41 4.26
CA ILE A 50 14.71 10.12 4.88
C ILE A 50 15.69 9.94 6.04
N VAL A 51 15.17 9.89 7.26
CA VAL A 51 15.93 9.63 8.47
C VAL A 51 15.83 8.15 8.78
N ASP A 52 16.93 7.44 8.54
CA ASP A 52 17.00 5.98 8.66
C ASP A 52 17.59 5.56 10.01
N LEU A 53 17.08 4.44 10.53
CA LEU A 53 17.51 3.80 11.77
C LEU A 53 17.55 4.76 12.95
N VAL A 54 16.43 5.41 13.30
CA VAL A 54 16.38 6.23 14.52
C VAL A 54 16.82 5.39 15.72
N GLN A 55 18.03 5.66 16.19
CA GLN A 55 18.68 4.90 17.25
C GLN A 55 17.99 5.16 18.59
N THR A 56 18.31 4.34 19.57
CA THR A 56 17.98 4.56 20.97
C THR A 56 18.24 6.02 21.35
N ASP A 57 17.26 6.64 22.01
CA ASP A 57 17.33 8.04 22.45
C ASP A 57 17.60 9.06 21.34
N PHE A 58 17.16 8.80 20.11
CA PHE A 58 17.21 9.77 19.01
C PHE A 58 18.63 10.26 18.68
N GLY A 59 19.67 9.46 18.97
CA GLY A 59 21.07 9.88 18.88
C GLY A 59 21.53 10.33 17.48
N ASN A 60 20.95 9.75 16.42
CA ASN A 60 21.16 10.16 15.04
C ASN A 60 20.08 11.12 14.51
N PHE A 61 19.01 11.36 15.27
CA PHE A 61 17.91 12.21 14.86
C PHE A 61 18.22 13.70 15.07
N ALA A 62 18.92 14.10 16.15
CA ALA A 62 19.24 15.51 16.39
C ALA A 62 20.00 16.18 15.21
N PRO A 63 20.98 15.53 14.57
CA PRO A 63 21.65 16.13 13.41
C PRO A 63 20.79 16.12 12.14
N ALA A 64 19.93 15.10 11.97
CA ALA A 64 18.93 15.10 10.89
C ALA A 64 17.93 16.25 11.08
N TRP A 65 17.56 16.54 12.33
CA TRP A 65 16.70 17.67 12.67
C TRP A 65 17.34 19.01 12.31
N ASN A 66 18.64 19.19 12.53
CA ASN A 66 19.36 20.38 12.07
C ASN A 66 19.26 20.57 10.55
N ILE A 67 19.30 19.49 9.76
CA ILE A 67 19.10 19.53 8.31
C ILE A 67 17.66 19.96 7.97
N CYS A 68 16.65 19.40 8.66
CA CYS A 68 15.26 19.82 8.52
C CYS A 68 15.10 21.32 8.79
N GLN A 69 15.71 21.80 9.88
CA GLN A 69 15.63 23.20 10.33
C GLN A 69 16.26 24.18 9.35
N ARG A 70 17.35 23.80 8.68
CA ARG A 70 17.95 24.61 7.60
C ARG A 70 17.05 24.67 6.37
N ASN A 71 16.29 23.61 6.10
CA ASN A 71 15.44 23.46 4.93
C ASN A 71 13.94 23.65 5.23
N TYR A 72 13.59 24.32 6.33
CA TYR A 72 12.21 24.38 6.82
C TYR A 72 11.19 24.97 5.83
N ARG A 73 11.64 25.80 4.87
CA ARG A 73 10.82 26.40 3.80
C ARG A 73 10.79 25.62 2.50
N THR A 74 11.60 24.59 2.34
CA THR A 74 11.72 23.86 1.07
C THR A 74 11.50 22.36 1.22
N LEU A 75 11.67 21.82 2.43
CA LEU A 75 11.45 20.41 2.71
C LEU A 75 9.96 20.08 2.60
N LYS A 76 9.60 19.33 1.55
CA LYS A 76 8.23 18.90 1.26
C LYS A 76 7.90 17.51 1.80
N SER A 77 8.89 16.64 1.95
CA SER A 77 8.67 15.25 2.34
C SER A 77 9.67 14.82 3.42
N LEU A 78 9.16 14.25 4.51
CA LEU A 78 9.95 13.74 5.63
C LEU A 78 9.54 12.30 5.94
N SER A 79 10.48 11.37 5.83
CA SER A 79 10.30 9.99 6.26
C SER A 79 11.18 9.66 7.45
N ILE A 80 10.61 9.00 8.45
CA ILE A 80 11.30 8.59 9.67
C ILE A 80 11.14 7.08 9.81
N LEU A 81 12.27 6.38 9.77
CA LEU A 81 12.34 4.93 9.88
C LEU A 81 12.88 4.54 11.25
N GLY A 82 12.06 3.82 12.00
CA GLY A 82 12.45 3.23 13.28
C GLY A 82 13.40 2.03 13.09
N VAL A 83 14.07 1.66 14.18
CA VAL A 83 14.79 0.39 14.28
C VAL A 83 13.83 -0.62 14.91
N GLY A 84 13.24 -1.50 14.11
CA GLY A 84 12.19 -2.45 14.54
C GLY A 84 12.60 -3.52 15.55
N SER A 85 13.61 -3.29 16.39
CA SER A 85 14.09 -4.25 17.40
C SER A 85 14.93 -3.64 18.54
N SER A 86 14.89 -2.33 18.79
CA SER A 86 15.60 -1.78 19.95
C SER A 86 14.93 -2.23 21.26
N ARG A 87 15.70 -2.84 22.17
CA ARG A 87 15.20 -3.31 23.48
C ARG A 87 14.93 -2.18 24.48
N THR A 88 15.45 -0.99 24.22
CA THR A 88 15.25 0.16 25.10
C THR A 88 14.28 1.13 24.42
N PRO A 89 13.15 1.47 25.07
CA PRO A 89 12.23 2.49 24.55
C PRO A 89 12.94 3.85 24.58
N PRO A 90 12.77 4.68 23.55
CA PRO A 90 13.40 5.98 23.51
C PRO A 90 12.70 6.95 24.46
N ASN A 91 13.45 7.91 25.01
CA ASN A 91 12.91 8.90 25.94
C ASN A 91 12.10 10.00 25.21
N PRO A 92 10.77 10.15 25.47
CA PRO A 92 9.94 11.19 24.84
C PRO A 92 10.41 12.61 25.13
N ASN A 93 10.90 12.86 26.35
CA ASN A 93 11.42 14.18 26.74
C ASN A 93 12.67 14.55 25.94
N LYS A 94 13.44 13.55 25.50
CA LYS A 94 14.61 13.79 24.64
C LYS A 94 14.20 14.14 23.22
N LEU A 95 13.16 13.51 22.66
CA LEU A 95 12.59 13.93 21.39
C LEU A 95 12.07 15.36 21.47
N ALA A 96 11.28 15.66 22.51
CA ALA A 96 10.76 17.00 22.77
C ALA A 96 11.91 18.03 22.83
N SER A 97 12.99 17.71 23.54
CA SER A 97 14.17 18.56 23.66
C SER A 97 14.87 18.78 22.31
N ILE A 98 15.03 17.74 21.48
CA ILE A 98 15.63 17.86 20.15
C ILE A 98 14.77 18.77 19.25
N LEU A 99 13.45 18.60 19.31
CA LEU A 99 12.50 19.37 18.50
C LEU A 99 12.30 20.81 19.02
N SER A 100 12.59 21.06 20.30
CA SER A 100 12.39 22.35 20.95
C SER A 100 13.22 23.46 20.30
N GLY A 101 12.62 24.65 20.16
CA GLY A 101 13.30 25.82 19.58
C GLY A 101 13.47 25.81 18.06
N GLY A 102 13.01 24.75 17.37
CA GLY A 102 12.99 24.69 15.91
C GLY A 102 11.91 25.58 15.28
N ARG A 103 12.18 26.08 14.07
CA ARG A 103 11.18 26.63 13.16
C ARG A 103 10.24 25.51 12.69
N ARG A 104 9.00 25.89 12.40
CA ARG A 104 8.04 24.98 11.76
C ARG A 104 8.47 24.67 10.34
N LEU A 105 8.30 23.42 9.92
CA LEU A 105 8.48 22.98 8.55
C LEU A 105 7.29 23.45 7.71
N GLU A 106 7.37 24.70 7.25
CA GLU A 106 6.29 25.43 6.56
C GLU A 106 5.92 24.80 5.22
N ALA A 107 6.87 24.20 4.51
CA ALA A 107 6.63 23.60 3.19
C ALA A 107 6.32 22.10 3.23
N LEU A 108 6.22 21.49 4.42
CA LEU A 108 6.03 20.05 4.54
C LEU A 108 4.63 19.65 4.06
N GLU A 109 4.58 18.74 3.10
CA GLU A 109 3.35 18.21 2.49
C GLU A 109 3.20 16.70 2.73
N GLU A 110 4.28 15.98 3.02
CA GLU A 110 4.28 14.54 3.20
C GLU A 110 5.04 14.11 4.45
N ILE A 111 4.41 13.22 5.24
CA ILE A 111 5.04 12.59 6.40
C ILE A 111 4.89 11.07 6.30
N CYS A 112 6.01 10.37 6.49
CA CYS A 112 6.03 8.92 6.57
C CYS A 112 6.69 8.47 7.87
N PHE A 113 5.98 7.65 8.65
CA PHE A 113 6.51 6.91 9.78
C PHE A 113 6.56 5.44 9.39
N LYS A 114 7.73 4.81 9.52
CA LYS A 114 7.90 3.40 9.16
C LYS A 114 8.65 2.62 10.23
N ASP A 115 8.15 1.43 10.55
CA ASP A 115 8.71 0.47 11.52
C ASP A 115 9.05 1.14 12.85
N ILE A 116 8.19 2.07 13.24
CA ILE A 116 8.20 2.73 14.54
C ILE A 116 7.48 1.79 15.50
N ASP A 117 8.23 0.80 15.95
CA ASP A 117 7.76 -0.27 16.81
C ASP A 117 8.88 -0.63 17.79
N TRP A 118 8.69 -0.25 19.06
CA TRP A 118 9.59 -0.64 20.14
C TRP A 118 8.96 -1.81 20.88
N TYR A 119 9.31 -3.03 20.45
CA TYR A 119 8.97 -4.23 21.19
C TYR A 119 9.60 -4.19 22.58
N THR A 120 8.83 -3.80 23.60
CA THR A 120 9.13 -4.19 24.97
C THR A 120 8.74 -5.66 25.11
N THR A 121 9.65 -6.55 24.71
CA THR A 121 9.52 -7.96 25.10
C THR A 121 9.52 -8.01 26.64
N ARG A 122 8.34 -8.17 27.24
CA ARG A 122 8.13 -8.54 28.65
C ARG A 122 8.41 -7.49 29.74
N SER A 123 8.19 -6.19 29.55
CA SER A 123 8.13 -5.31 30.73
C SER A 123 7.06 -4.23 30.64
N GLU A 124 6.45 -4.00 31.80
CA GLU A 124 5.26 -3.21 32.14
C GLU A 124 5.42 -1.70 31.90
N ASN A 125 6.22 -1.28 30.91
CA ASN A 125 6.42 0.13 30.61
C ASN A 125 5.93 0.47 29.19
N PRO A 126 4.63 0.77 29.03
CA PRO A 126 3.99 1.11 27.75
C PRO A 126 4.29 2.55 27.26
N ASN A 127 5.31 3.21 27.80
CA ASN A 127 5.38 4.67 27.83
C ASN A 127 6.01 5.35 26.60
N PHE A 128 6.19 4.65 25.48
CA PHE A 128 6.58 5.32 24.24
C PHE A 128 5.92 4.69 23.01
N ASP A 129 4.88 5.36 22.54
CA ASP A 129 4.04 4.96 21.42
C ASP A 129 4.23 5.92 20.21
N LEU A 130 3.74 5.52 19.03
CA LEU A 130 3.60 6.38 17.85
C LEU A 130 2.92 7.70 18.19
N ILE A 131 2.00 7.69 19.15
CA ILE A 131 1.31 8.89 19.65
C ILE A 131 2.30 9.88 20.26
N ASP A 132 3.26 9.42 21.06
CA ASP A 132 4.23 10.31 21.68
C ASP A 132 5.08 10.99 20.61
N ILE A 133 5.42 10.29 19.53
CA ILE A 133 6.09 10.88 18.37
C ILE A 133 5.18 11.91 17.72
N ILE A 134 3.95 11.55 17.39
CA ILE A 134 3.00 12.45 16.71
C ILE A 134 2.75 13.70 17.54
N GLN A 135 2.60 13.59 18.86
CA GLN A 135 2.41 14.72 19.77
C GLN A 135 3.62 15.65 19.81
N ASN A 136 4.82 15.10 19.81
CA ASN A 136 6.05 15.88 19.77
C ASN A 136 6.29 16.51 18.39
N PHE A 137 5.87 15.85 17.30
CA PHE A 137 6.01 16.37 15.94
C PHE A 137 4.89 17.34 15.53
N GLY A 138 3.68 17.24 16.08
CA GLY A 138 2.56 18.10 15.72
C GLY A 138 2.90 19.61 15.70
N PRO A 139 3.62 20.14 16.72
CA PRO A 139 4.06 21.54 16.74
C PRO A 139 5.11 21.92 15.69
N VAL A 140 5.80 20.94 15.07
CA VAL A 140 6.99 21.17 14.23
C VAL A 140 6.67 21.31 12.74
N TYR A 141 5.45 21.04 12.31
CA TYR A 141 4.97 21.28 10.96
C TYR A 141 3.64 22.02 10.99
N VAL A 142 3.14 22.43 9.83
CA VAL A 142 1.80 23.03 9.69
C VAL A 142 0.83 21.92 9.28
N PRO A 143 -0.07 21.43 10.16
CA PRO A 143 -0.93 20.29 9.85
C PRO A 143 -1.77 20.49 8.58
N GLY A 144 -2.27 21.70 8.37
CA GLY A 144 -3.03 22.06 7.19
C GLY A 144 -2.26 21.94 5.86
N ASN A 145 -0.93 21.83 5.86
CA ASN A 145 -0.16 21.66 4.62
C ASN A 145 0.01 20.18 4.24
N ILE A 146 -0.26 19.25 5.17
CA ILE A 146 -0.05 17.82 4.94
C ILE A 146 -1.10 17.28 3.98
N LYS A 147 -0.63 16.73 2.87
CA LYS A 147 -1.41 16.09 1.80
C LYS A 147 -1.28 14.57 1.85
N LYS A 148 -0.14 14.05 2.32
CA LYS A 148 0.15 12.62 2.37
C LYS A 148 0.65 12.18 3.73
N LEU A 149 0.04 11.13 4.26
CA LEU A 149 0.44 10.48 5.49
C LEU A 149 0.66 8.98 5.24
N SER A 150 1.81 8.47 5.68
CA SER A 150 2.12 7.04 5.64
C SER A 150 2.50 6.53 7.03
N LEU A 151 1.82 5.49 7.50
CA LEU A 151 2.03 4.82 8.77
C LEU A 151 2.28 3.33 8.50
N LEU A 152 3.55 2.94 8.41
CA LEU A 152 3.96 1.66 7.83
C LEU A 152 4.63 0.77 8.88
N GLY A 153 4.04 -0.37 9.22
CA GLY A 153 4.61 -1.28 10.22
C GLY A 153 4.71 -0.67 11.63
N CYS A 154 3.97 0.41 11.92
CA CYS A 154 3.84 0.95 13.26
C CYS A 154 2.89 0.06 14.08
N SER A 155 3.11 -0.03 15.39
CA SER A 155 2.21 -0.72 16.33
C SER A 155 1.27 0.30 17.02
N GLN A 156 0.18 -0.20 17.64
CA GLN A 156 -0.68 0.55 18.58
C GLN A 156 -1.36 1.82 18.03
N PHE A 157 -2.35 1.64 17.16
CA PHE A 157 -3.15 2.77 16.62
C PHE A 157 -4.37 3.11 17.50
N SER A 158 -4.57 2.41 18.62
CA SER A 158 -5.79 2.47 19.43
C SER A 158 -6.12 3.82 20.05
N GLN A 159 -5.20 4.76 19.96
CA GLN A 159 -5.46 6.15 20.35
C GLN A 159 -5.09 7.19 19.28
N LEU A 160 -5.02 6.78 18.00
CA LEU A 160 -4.94 7.72 16.87
C LEU A 160 -6.28 8.38 16.53
N ASN A 161 -7.36 8.01 17.21
CA ASN A 161 -8.67 8.66 17.13
C ASN A 161 -8.70 10.10 17.70
N ARG A 162 -7.53 10.75 17.77
CA ARG A 162 -7.25 12.05 18.39
C ARG A 162 -7.30 13.18 17.36
N SER A 163 -7.43 14.41 17.87
CA SER A 163 -7.56 15.67 17.15
C SER A 163 -6.53 15.93 16.04
N TRP A 164 -5.31 15.41 16.15
CA TRP A 164 -4.20 15.74 15.27
C TRP A 164 -4.48 15.48 13.77
N ILE A 165 -5.17 14.38 13.43
CA ILE A 165 -5.49 14.06 12.04
C ILE A 165 -6.64 14.93 11.50
N ARG A 166 -7.50 15.44 12.38
CA ARG A 166 -8.57 16.38 12.01
C ARG A 166 -7.98 17.71 11.53
N ASP A 167 -6.84 18.10 12.09
CA ASP A 167 -6.12 19.32 11.72
C ASP A 167 -5.43 19.21 10.34
N MET A 168 -5.26 18.00 9.81
CA MET A 168 -4.74 17.74 8.46
C MET A 168 -5.83 17.94 7.39
N VAL A 169 -6.38 19.14 7.32
CA VAL A 169 -7.54 19.47 6.46
C VAL A 169 -7.32 19.28 4.96
N ASN A 170 -6.07 19.19 4.52
CA ASN A 170 -5.68 18.97 3.12
C ASN A 170 -5.18 17.53 2.85
N LEU A 171 -5.34 16.61 3.80
CA LEU A 171 -4.95 15.21 3.62
C LEU A 171 -5.77 14.58 2.49
N THR A 172 -5.09 14.06 1.48
CA THR A 172 -5.69 13.42 0.30
C THR A 172 -5.16 12.02 0.04
N GLU A 173 -4.02 11.65 0.63
CA GLU A 173 -3.42 10.33 0.52
C GLU A 173 -3.10 9.74 1.90
N LEU A 174 -3.58 8.53 2.16
CA LEU A 174 -3.36 7.81 3.41
C LEU A 174 -2.88 6.38 3.13
N ASP A 175 -1.70 6.01 3.62
CA ASP A 175 -1.15 4.65 3.53
C ASP A 175 -0.94 4.10 4.95
N ILE A 176 -1.79 3.17 5.38
CA ILE A 176 -1.75 2.52 6.67
C ILE A 176 -1.42 1.05 6.47
N ARG A 177 -0.30 0.60 7.04
CA ARG A 177 0.11 -0.80 7.03
C ARG A 177 0.41 -1.25 8.44
N LYS A 178 -0.42 -2.12 9.00
CA LYS A 178 -0.34 -2.53 10.40
C LYS A 178 0.25 -3.92 10.55
N ARG A 179 0.85 -4.17 11.71
CA ARG A 179 1.20 -5.53 12.15
C ARG A 179 0.09 -6.17 13.00
N ASP A 180 -0.99 -5.43 13.28
CA ASP A 180 -2.08 -5.80 14.19
C ASP A 180 -3.48 -5.51 13.61
N THR A 181 -4.51 -5.55 14.47
CA THR A 181 -5.93 -5.40 14.12
C THR A 181 -6.30 -4.00 13.62
N LEU A 182 -7.39 -3.87 12.87
CA LEU A 182 -7.87 -2.61 12.28
C LEU A 182 -8.87 -1.83 13.15
N SER A 183 -9.02 -2.13 14.45
CA SER A 183 -10.11 -1.65 15.32
C SER A 183 -10.39 -0.15 15.28
N ASP A 184 -9.37 0.67 15.02
CA ASP A 184 -9.45 2.14 15.12
C ASP A 184 -9.43 2.84 13.76
N LEU A 185 -9.30 2.07 12.68
CA LEU A 185 -9.24 2.61 11.33
C LEU A 185 -10.56 3.25 10.91
N GLU A 186 -11.68 2.65 11.29
CA GLU A 186 -13.00 3.19 11.00
C GLU A 186 -13.21 4.57 11.61
N GLY A 187 -12.93 4.71 12.92
CA GLY A 187 -13.00 6.00 13.61
C GLY A 187 -12.08 7.04 12.97
N LEU A 188 -10.87 6.64 12.57
CA LEU A 188 -9.92 7.50 11.86
C LEU A 188 -10.48 8.00 10.53
N LEU A 189 -10.99 7.11 9.68
CA LEU A 189 -11.56 7.46 8.36
C LEU A 189 -12.78 8.39 8.49
N CYS A 190 -13.68 8.08 9.43
CA CYS A 190 -14.85 8.92 9.75
C CYS A 190 -14.45 10.34 10.20
N ASN A 191 -13.34 10.46 10.95
CA ASN A 191 -12.87 11.70 11.53
C ASN A 191 -12.07 12.61 10.58
N LEU A 192 -11.66 12.12 9.41
CA LEU A 192 -10.96 12.95 8.43
C LEU A 192 -11.83 14.13 7.98
N THR A 193 -11.28 15.34 7.95
CA THR A 193 -12.05 16.54 7.61
C THR A 193 -12.58 16.50 6.17
N ARG A 194 -11.81 15.93 5.24
CA ARG A 194 -12.14 15.84 3.81
C ARG A 194 -12.08 14.40 3.30
N GLY A 195 -12.65 14.21 2.11
CA GLY A 195 -12.56 12.94 1.39
C GLY A 195 -11.14 12.65 0.91
N LEU A 196 -10.68 11.40 1.06
CA LEU A 196 -9.40 10.95 0.53
C LEU A 196 -9.48 10.73 -0.99
N SER A 197 -8.37 10.97 -1.68
CA SER A 197 -8.18 10.62 -3.08
C SER A 197 -7.50 9.25 -3.27
N ALA A 198 -6.68 8.84 -2.30
CA ALA A 198 -6.04 7.55 -2.30
C ALA A 198 -5.92 6.99 -0.88
N LEU A 199 -6.25 5.69 -0.75
CA LEU A 199 -6.24 4.98 0.52
C LEU A 199 -5.61 3.60 0.33
N TRP A 200 -4.54 3.33 1.07
CA TRP A 200 -3.93 2.02 1.18
C TRP A 200 -4.05 1.51 2.60
N ILE A 201 -4.61 0.31 2.73
CA ILE A 201 -4.83 -0.38 3.99
C ILE A 201 -4.22 -1.77 3.84
N SER A 202 -3.23 -2.05 4.66
CA SER A 202 -2.69 -3.40 4.81
C SER A 202 -2.56 -3.78 6.28
N TRP A 203 -2.76 -5.04 6.62
CA TRP A 203 -2.55 -5.49 7.99
C TRP A 203 -2.15 -6.94 8.08
N HIS A 204 -1.33 -7.28 9.07
CA HIS A 204 -1.06 -8.65 9.44
C HIS A 204 -2.04 -9.09 10.53
N SER A 205 -2.97 -10.01 10.22
CA SER A 205 -3.73 -10.66 11.29
C SER A 205 -2.99 -11.91 11.76
N VAL A 206 -2.67 -11.96 13.06
CA VAL A 206 -2.13 -13.15 13.72
C VAL A 206 -3.22 -13.85 14.55
N ARG A 207 -4.31 -13.14 14.89
CA ARG A 207 -5.42 -13.62 15.72
C ARG A 207 -6.71 -12.95 15.25
N ASP A 208 -7.70 -13.79 14.95
CA ASP A 208 -9.07 -13.46 14.52
C ASP A 208 -9.23 -12.49 13.33
N LYS A 209 -10.42 -12.55 12.72
CA LYS A 209 -10.84 -11.74 11.59
C LYS A 209 -10.96 -10.28 12.02
N ALA A 210 -9.88 -9.50 11.93
CA ALA A 210 -9.98 -8.06 12.13
C ALA A 210 -10.89 -7.46 11.04
N PRO A 211 -12.08 -6.94 11.39
CA PRO A 211 -13.06 -6.55 10.38
C PRO A 211 -12.50 -5.44 9.49
N ILE A 212 -12.84 -5.50 8.21
CA ILE A 212 -12.64 -4.38 7.28
C ILE A 212 -13.56 -3.24 7.75
N PRO A 213 -13.12 -1.96 7.70
CA PRO A 213 -13.99 -0.86 8.08
C PRO A 213 -15.32 -0.88 7.31
N GLY A 214 -16.42 -0.54 7.99
CA GLY A 214 -17.76 -0.64 7.41
C GLY A 214 -18.04 0.38 6.30
N LYS A 215 -19.20 0.26 5.65
CA LYS A 215 -19.69 1.17 4.60
C LYS A 215 -19.66 2.63 5.07
N THR A 216 -20.01 2.85 6.33
CA THR A 216 -20.00 4.17 6.98
C THR A 216 -18.64 4.86 6.89
N ALA A 217 -17.55 4.11 7.08
CA ALA A 217 -16.18 4.63 7.00
C ALA A 217 -15.83 5.17 5.60
N PHE A 218 -16.35 4.52 4.55
CA PHE A 218 -16.01 4.84 3.16
C PHE A 218 -16.96 5.85 2.52
N LYS A 219 -18.19 6.01 3.05
CA LYS A 219 -19.23 6.89 2.50
C LYS A 219 -18.72 8.33 2.27
N LYS A 220 -17.96 8.87 3.23
CA LYS A 220 -17.38 10.22 3.14
C LYS A 220 -16.37 10.39 2.00
N HIS A 221 -15.77 9.30 1.54
CA HIS A 221 -14.73 9.30 0.52
C HIS A 221 -15.27 8.96 -0.87
N SER A 222 -16.53 8.56 -0.99
CA SER A 222 -17.16 8.08 -2.24
C SER A 222 -16.92 8.99 -3.46
N THR A 223 -17.05 10.31 -3.28
CA THR A 223 -16.92 11.29 -4.37
C THR A 223 -15.48 11.73 -4.66
N THR A 224 -14.51 11.34 -3.84
CA THR A 224 -13.12 11.77 -3.96
C THR A 224 -12.14 10.64 -4.21
N LEU A 225 -12.46 9.42 -3.77
CA LEU A 225 -11.54 8.29 -3.71
C LEU A 225 -11.32 7.70 -5.10
N LYS A 226 -10.10 7.90 -5.63
CA LYS A 226 -9.66 7.40 -6.94
C LYS A 226 -8.90 6.08 -6.85
N LYS A 227 -8.20 5.85 -5.74
CA LYS A 227 -7.35 4.68 -5.52
C LYS A 227 -7.68 4.05 -4.18
N LEU A 228 -8.07 2.79 -4.18
CA LEU A 228 -8.34 2.02 -2.96
C LEU A 228 -7.57 0.71 -2.99
N TRP A 229 -6.79 0.46 -1.95
CA TRP A 229 -6.10 -0.79 -1.72
C TRP A 229 -6.42 -1.32 -0.33
N ILE A 230 -7.01 -2.50 -0.26
CA ILE A 230 -7.31 -3.21 0.98
C ILE A 230 -6.64 -4.59 0.87
N HIS A 231 -5.81 -4.94 1.85
CA HIS A 231 -5.10 -6.22 1.85
C HIS A 231 -4.75 -6.72 3.26
N SER A 232 -5.35 -7.83 3.68
CA SER A 232 -4.81 -8.57 4.83
C SER A 232 -3.62 -9.40 4.38
N GLU A 233 -2.54 -9.45 5.14
CA GLU A 233 -1.43 -10.37 4.96
C GLU A 233 -1.49 -11.44 6.06
N HIS A 234 -1.92 -12.67 5.71
CA HIS A 234 -1.89 -13.78 6.66
C HIS A 234 -0.55 -14.53 6.57
N PRO A 235 0.28 -14.54 7.64
CA PRO A 235 1.59 -15.21 7.61
C PRO A 235 1.47 -16.74 7.51
N TYR A 236 0.37 -17.32 7.99
CA TYR A 236 0.12 -18.76 8.04
C TYR A 236 -1.11 -19.14 7.20
N ASN A 237 -0.93 -20.06 6.26
CA ASN A 237 -1.81 -20.33 5.11
C ASN A 237 -3.16 -21.03 5.42
N TYR A 238 -3.70 -20.95 6.64
CA TYR A 238 -4.88 -21.76 7.04
C TYR A 238 -6.04 -20.93 7.62
N GLY A 239 -5.99 -19.60 7.49
CA GLY A 239 -7.04 -18.70 7.95
C GLY A 239 -7.99 -18.28 6.83
N THR A 240 -9.28 -18.16 7.14
CA THR A 240 -10.25 -17.49 6.26
C THR A 240 -9.84 -16.02 6.15
N TRP A 241 -9.48 -15.59 4.94
CA TRP A 241 -9.16 -14.19 4.67
C TRP A 241 -10.40 -13.32 4.91
N ASN A 242 -10.18 -12.08 5.30
CA ASN A 242 -11.26 -11.09 5.32
C ASN A 242 -11.54 -10.66 3.89
N GLU A 243 -12.32 -11.49 3.22
CA GLU A 243 -12.79 -11.27 1.86
C GLU A 243 -14.05 -10.42 1.90
N LEU A 244 -14.13 -9.44 0.99
CA LEU A 244 -15.33 -8.66 0.80
C LEU A 244 -16.40 -9.54 0.11
N PRO A 245 -17.64 -9.52 0.62
CA PRO A 245 -18.78 -10.03 -0.14
C PRO A 245 -19.06 -9.16 -1.37
N PHE A 246 -19.76 -9.72 -2.36
CA PHE A 246 -20.22 -8.94 -3.52
C PHE A 246 -21.31 -7.94 -3.13
N CYS A 247 -22.31 -8.42 -2.39
CA CYS A 247 -23.40 -7.65 -1.83
C CYS A 247 -23.71 -8.21 -0.44
N VAL A 248 -24.09 -7.33 0.46
CA VAL A 248 -24.73 -7.70 1.73
C VAL A 248 -26.17 -7.21 1.76
N ASP A 249 -26.94 -7.72 2.71
CA ASP A 249 -28.34 -7.35 2.90
C ASP A 249 -28.50 -5.84 3.18
N GLU A 250 -29.67 -5.31 2.80
CA GLU A 250 -30.05 -3.94 3.12
C GLU A 250 -30.04 -3.71 4.64
N GLY A 251 -29.24 -2.75 5.09
CA GLY A 251 -29.05 -2.45 6.52
C GLY A 251 -27.76 -2.98 7.14
N SER A 252 -27.01 -3.84 6.43
CA SER A 252 -25.65 -4.23 6.86
C SER A 252 -24.64 -3.10 6.61
N ASP A 253 -23.79 -2.83 7.61
CA ASP A 253 -22.65 -1.90 7.48
C ASP A 253 -21.39 -2.61 6.98
N GLU A 254 -21.44 -3.90 6.67
CA GLU A 254 -20.29 -4.62 6.09
C GLU A 254 -19.95 -4.07 4.70
N LEU A 255 -18.68 -3.71 4.47
CA LEU A 255 -18.23 -3.22 3.17
C LEU A 255 -18.32 -4.33 2.10
N ASP A 256 -19.04 -4.05 1.02
CA ASP A 256 -19.21 -4.97 -0.10
C ASP A 256 -18.77 -4.34 -1.43
N LEU A 257 -18.62 -5.18 -2.47
CA LEU A 257 -18.19 -4.72 -3.80
C LEU A 257 -19.23 -3.82 -4.47
N LYS A 258 -20.53 -4.05 -4.22
CA LYS A 258 -21.64 -3.22 -4.70
C LYS A 258 -21.48 -1.77 -4.25
N THR A 259 -21.24 -1.55 -2.96
CA THR A 259 -21.05 -0.22 -2.37
C THR A 259 -19.85 0.48 -3.01
N LEU A 260 -18.73 -0.22 -3.22
CA LEU A 260 -17.55 0.35 -3.87
C LEU A 260 -17.78 0.67 -5.35
N SER A 261 -18.68 -0.06 -6.02
CA SER A 261 -19.00 0.18 -7.43
C SER A 261 -19.73 1.50 -7.68
N GLU A 262 -20.45 1.98 -6.68
CA GLU A 262 -21.17 3.26 -6.72
C GLU A 262 -20.22 4.48 -6.64
N PHE A 263 -18.92 4.28 -6.44
CA PHE A 263 -17.97 5.37 -6.27
C PHE A 263 -17.65 6.01 -7.62
N PRO A 264 -18.13 7.24 -7.91
CA PRO A 264 -18.13 7.79 -9.26
C PRO A 264 -16.73 8.02 -9.84
N VAL A 265 -15.73 8.21 -8.98
CA VAL A 265 -14.36 8.57 -9.39
C VAL A 265 -13.32 7.49 -9.10
N LEU A 266 -13.75 6.30 -8.64
CA LEU A 266 -12.84 5.21 -8.31
C LEU A 266 -12.23 4.63 -9.59
N GLN A 267 -10.90 4.76 -9.73
CA GLN A 267 -10.15 4.35 -10.92
C GLN A 267 -9.33 3.09 -10.70
N HIS A 268 -8.82 2.89 -9.49
CA HIS A 268 -7.98 1.75 -9.16
C HIS A 268 -8.46 1.10 -7.87
N LEU A 269 -8.79 -0.18 -7.95
CA LEU A 269 -9.33 -0.93 -6.82
C LEU A 269 -8.50 -2.20 -6.61
N SER A 270 -8.05 -2.42 -5.39
CA SER A 270 -7.44 -3.67 -4.94
C SER A 270 -8.18 -4.14 -3.69
N VAL A 271 -8.83 -5.30 -3.79
CA VAL A 271 -9.59 -5.88 -2.68
C VAL A 271 -9.46 -7.41 -2.70
N PRO A 272 -9.43 -8.07 -1.53
CA PRO A 272 -9.73 -9.50 -1.43
C PRO A 272 -11.23 -9.68 -1.60
N VAL A 273 -11.69 -10.37 -2.64
CA VAL A 273 -13.13 -10.62 -2.87
C VAL A 273 -13.35 -12.13 -2.80
N ARG A 274 -14.41 -12.53 -2.09
CA ARG A 274 -14.81 -13.94 -2.01
C ARG A 274 -15.29 -14.35 -3.39
N ILE A 275 -14.83 -15.49 -3.93
CA ILE A 275 -15.39 -16.01 -5.19
C ILE A 275 -16.81 -16.49 -4.89
N PRO A 276 -17.82 -16.08 -5.68
CA PRO A 276 -19.18 -16.47 -5.40
C PRO A 276 -19.39 -17.93 -5.84
N GLU A 277 -20.28 -18.66 -5.18
CA GLU A 277 -20.63 -20.03 -5.58
C GLU A 277 -21.30 -20.07 -6.96
N SER A 278 -21.98 -18.98 -7.33
CA SER A 278 -22.50 -18.74 -8.67
C SER A 278 -22.33 -17.27 -9.04
N TRP A 279 -21.92 -17.00 -10.28
CA TRP A 279 -21.88 -15.64 -10.79
C TRP A 279 -23.31 -15.13 -10.93
N THR A 280 -23.71 -14.24 -10.02
CA THR A 280 -25.02 -13.63 -10.06
C THR A 280 -25.19 -12.82 -11.34
N PRO A 281 -26.40 -12.72 -11.90
CA PRO A 281 -26.66 -11.98 -13.15
C PRO A 281 -26.40 -10.48 -13.02
N TRP A 282 -26.34 -9.95 -11.78
CA TRP A 282 -25.94 -8.58 -11.54
C TRP A 282 -24.42 -8.49 -11.39
N ALA A 283 -23.79 -7.61 -12.20
CA ALA A 283 -22.40 -7.23 -12.10
C ALA A 283 -22.30 -5.79 -11.55
N PRO A 284 -21.38 -5.50 -10.60
CA PRO A 284 -21.16 -4.17 -10.10
C PRO A 284 -20.65 -3.27 -11.23
N MET A 285 -21.38 -2.19 -11.50
CA MET A 285 -20.99 -1.21 -12.50
C MET A 285 -20.07 -0.17 -11.86
N PHE A 286 -18.80 -0.21 -12.25
CA PHE A 286 -17.87 0.83 -11.86
C PHE A 286 -17.79 1.91 -12.95
N PRO A 287 -18.28 3.13 -12.70
CA PRO A 287 -18.35 4.16 -13.74
C PRO A 287 -16.98 4.63 -14.24
N SER A 288 -15.94 4.57 -13.39
CA SER A 288 -14.61 5.13 -13.69
C SER A 288 -13.46 4.13 -13.54
N LEU A 289 -13.72 2.87 -13.19
CA LEU A 289 -12.67 1.92 -12.83
C LEU A 289 -11.84 1.56 -14.05
N LYS A 290 -10.53 1.77 -13.93
CA LYS A 290 -9.51 1.43 -14.94
C LYS A 290 -8.79 0.14 -14.63
N SER A 291 -8.59 -0.17 -13.34
CA SER A 291 -7.92 -1.40 -12.94
C SER A 291 -8.54 -2.05 -11.72
N LEU A 292 -8.76 -3.35 -11.82
CA LEU A 292 -9.14 -4.20 -10.70
C LEU A 292 -7.98 -5.15 -10.36
N TYR A 293 -7.45 -5.04 -9.16
CA TYR A 293 -6.48 -5.98 -8.62
C TYR A 293 -7.21 -6.92 -7.67
N TRP A 294 -7.39 -8.16 -8.12
CA TRP A 294 -7.99 -9.21 -7.31
C TRP A 294 -6.90 -9.86 -6.48
N VAL A 295 -6.90 -9.56 -5.19
CA VAL A 295 -5.94 -10.13 -4.26
C VAL A 295 -6.35 -11.57 -3.93
N ASN A 296 -5.40 -12.50 -3.94
CA ASN A 296 -5.53 -13.79 -3.27
C ASN A 296 -6.59 -14.74 -3.86
N PHE A 297 -6.67 -14.76 -5.20
CA PHE A 297 -7.64 -15.57 -5.94
C PHE A 297 -7.49 -17.09 -5.70
N LEU A 298 -6.30 -17.60 -5.34
CA LEU A 298 -6.08 -19.04 -5.17
C LEU A 298 -6.59 -19.62 -3.85
N SER A 299 -6.53 -18.90 -2.72
CA SER A 299 -7.07 -19.47 -1.47
C SER A 299 -8.60 -19.55 -1.52
N ALA A 300 -9.24 -18.68 -2.30
CA ALA A 300 -10.68 -18.74 -2.55
C ALA A 300 -11.10 -19.98 -3.38
N LEU A 301 -10.13 -20.74 -3.92
CA LEU A 301 -10.38 -21.93 -4.75
C LEU A 301 -10.04 -23.24 -4.04
N GLU A 302 -9.49 -23.20 -2.82
CA GLU A 302 -9.34 -24.39 -1.96
C GLU A 302 -10.69 -25.15 -1.78
N PRO A 303 -11.85 -24.48 -1.63
CA PRO A 303 -13.15 -25.16 -1.57
C PRO A 303 -13.53 -25.89 -2.87
N LEU A 304 -12.96 -25.51 -4.02
CA LEU A 304 -13.26 -26.13 -5.34
C LEU A 304 -12.44 -27.40 -5.62
N GLY A 305 -11.75 -27.91 -4.60
CA GLY A 305 -10.99 -29.16 -4.67
C GLY A 305 -9.67 -29.04 -5.43
N VAL A 306 -9.12 -27.83 -5.57
CA VAL A 306 -7.74 -27.63 -6.02
C VAL A 306 -6.86 -27.71 -4.77
N PRO A 307 -6.11 -28.82 -4.54
CA PRO A 307 -5.29 -28.92 -3.35
C PRO A 307 -4.22 -27.82 -3.38
N ALA A 308 -4.17 -27.02 -2.32
CA ALA A 308 -3.05 -26.13 -2.04
C ALA A 308 -1.81 -26.98 -1.78
N SER A 309 -1.13 -27.41 -2.84
CA SER A 309 0.03 -28.30 -2.85
C SER A 309 -0.19 -29.63 -2.12
N THR A 310 -0.21 -30.73 -2.86
CA THR A 310 0.08 -32.03 -2.27
C THR A 310 1.49 -31.98 -1.68
N ASN A 311 1.59 -31.93 -0.35
CA ASN A 311 2.81 -32.28 0.37
C ASN A 311 3.15 -33.75 0.08
N SER A 312 3.80 -34.04 -1.05
CA SER A 312 4.50 -35.31 -1.21
C SER A 312 5.73 -35.25 -0.31
N ASN A 313 5.65 -35.89 0.85
CA ASN A 313 6.75 -36.06 1.80
C ASN A 313 7.87 -36.99 1.28
N HIS A 314 8.11 -37.05 -0.04
CA HIS A 314 9.20 -37.84 -0.59
C HIS A 314 10.44 -36.95 -0.79
N PRO A 315 11.52 -37.18 -0.02
CA PRO A 315 12.72 -36.34 -0.05
C PRO A 315 13.65 -36.58 -1.26
N ASP A 316 13.34 -37.52 -2.17
CA ASP A 316 14.33 -38.05 -3.11
C ASP A 316 14.08 -37.75 -4.60
N GLU A 317 13.10 -36.92 -4.95
CA GLU A 317 12.95 -36.45 -6.34
C GLU A 317 12.94 -34.92 -6.37
N GLU A 318 14.01 -34.31 -6.86
CA GLU A 318 14.00 -32.92 -7.31
C GLU A 318 13.39 -32.89 -8.73
N PRO A 319 12.11 -32.52 -8.90
CA PRO A 319 11.63 -32.22 -10.25
C PRO A 319 12.32 -30.95 -10.72
N GLU A 320 13.05 -31.04 -11.84
CA GLU A 320 13.42 -29.88 -12.66
C GLU A 320 12.13 -29.22 -13.18
N VAL A 321 11.49 -28.41 -12.35
CA VAL A 321 10.35 -27.60 -12.78
C VAL A 321 10.91 -26.46 -13.63
N LYS A 322 10.79 -26.58 -14.95
CA LYS A 322 10.99 -25.47 -15.89
C LYS A 322 10.13 -24.29 -15.42
N ARG A 323 10.77 -23.14 -15.18
CA ARG A 323 10.17 -21.95 -14.56
C ARG A 323 8.94 -21.38 -15.30
N ASP A 324 8.72 -21.79 -16.54
CA ASP A 324 7.76 -21.17 -17.45
C ASP A 324 6.50 -22.02 -17.73
N GLU A 325 6.45 -23.28 -17.31
CA GLU A 325 5.35 -24.22 -17.63
C GLU A 325 4.67 -24.75 -16.36
N ILE A 326 4.14 -23.84 -15.53
CA ILE A 326 3.22 -24.24 -14.47
C ILE A 326 1.82 -24.16 -15.04
N GLU A 327 1.24 -25.32 -15.34
CA GLU A 327 -0.16 -25.43 -15.73
C GLU A 327 -1.04 -24.90 -14.62
N ILE A 328 -1.72 -23.79 -14.92
CA ILE A 328 -2.83 -23.31 -14.12
C ILE A 328 -3.91 -24.41 -14.16
N PRO A 329 -4.43 -24.89 -13.01
CA PRO A 329 -5.49 -25.90 -13.01
C PRO A 329 -6.63 -25.51 -13.94
N SER A 330 -7.16 -26.43 -14.75
CA SER A 330 -8.22 -26.12 -15.73
C SER A 330 -9.42 -25.41 -15.11
N LYS A 331 -9.84 -25.83 -13.91
CA LYS A 331 -10.88 -25.16 -13.10
C LYS A 331 -10.56 -23.70 -12.77
N LEU A 332 -9.29 -23.37 -12.53
CA LEU A 332 -8.81 -22.00 -12.32
C LEU A 332 -8.96 -21.19 -13.61
N ILE A 333 -8.61 -21.77 -14.76
CA ILE A 333 -8.76 -21.14 -16.08
C ILE A 333 -10.24 -20.82 -16.34
N ASP A 334 -11.13 -21.76 -16.08
CA ASP A 334 -12.57 -21.58 -16.32
C ASP A 334 -13.15 -20.54 -15.37
N SER A 335 -12.79 -20.55 -14.08
CA SER A 335 -13.21 -19.52 -13.12
C SER A 335 -12.73 -18.12 -13.52
N VAL A 336 -11.51 -18.00 -14.08
CA VAL A 336 -11.00 -16.73 -14.60
C VAL A 336 -11.76 -16.30 -15.85
N LYS A 337 -12.06 -17.21 -16.77
CA LYS A 337 -12.88 -16.90 -17.95
C LYS A 337 -14.28 -16.45 -17.55
N ASP A 338 -14.90 -17.10 -16.59
CA ASP A 338 -16.22 -16.73 -16.07
C ASP A 338 -16.17 -15.34 -15.42
N LEU A 339 -15.14 -15.06 -14.62
CA LEU A 339 -14.91 -13.73 -14.06
C LEU A 339 -14.75 -12.66 -15.14
N LEU A 340 -13.87 -12.88 -16.13
CA LEU A 340 -13.63 -11.93 -17.21
C LEU A 340 -14.88 -11.72 -18.05
N SER A 341 -15.66 -12.77 -18.28
CA SER A 341 -16.94 -12.71 -18.98
C SER A 341 -17.97 -11.93 -18.15
N TRP A 342 -18.06 -12.17 -16.85
CA TRP A 342 -18.93 -11.44 -15.94
C TRP A 342 -18.59 -9.94 -15.87
N LEU A 343 -17.31 -9.57 -15.87
CA LEU A 343 -16.85 -8.18 -15.96
C LEU A 343 -17.05 -7.54 -17.35
N ALA A 344 -17.14 -8.37 -18.39
CA ALA A 344 -17.38 -7.97 -19.77
C ALA A 344 -18.87 -7.84 -20.13
N SER A 345 -19.74 -8.54 -19.40
CA SER A 345 -21.16 -8.65 -19.71
C SER A 345 -21.89 -7.30 -19.54
N PRO A 346 -22.59 -6.81 -20.58
CA PRO A 346 -23.52 -5.71 -20.41
C PRO A 346 -24.70 -6.17 -19.54
N TYR A 347 -25.11 -5.36 -18.57
CA TYR A 347 -26.19 -5.68 -17.64
C TYR A 347 -27.54 -5.82 -18.37
N GLU A 348 -28.26 -6.92 -18.12
CA GLU A 348 -29.64 -7.11 -18.59
C GLU A 348 -30.59 -6.23 -17.77
N GLY A 349 -30.77 -4.97 -18.19
CA GLY A 349 -31.72 -4.06 -17.54
C GLY A 349 -31.44 -2.58 -17.75
N THR A 350 -30.27 -2.22 -18.27
CA THR A 350 -29.93 -0.84 -18.65
C THR A 350 -30.16 -0.65 -20.15
N ASN A 351 -30.73 0.51 -20.53
CA ASN A 351 -30.87 0.90 -21.93
C ASN A 351 -29.50 0.75 -22.62
N ARG A 352 -29.45 0.07 -23.78
CA ARG A 352 -28.21 -0.20 -24.53
C ARG A 352 -27.34 1.04 -24.77
N ASP A 353 -27.95 2.23 -24.77
CA ASP A 353 -27.27 3.50 -24.97
C ASP A 353 -26.51 3.98 -23.71
N GLU A 354 -26.97 3.68 -22.48
CA GLU A 354 -26.29 4.05 -21.21
C GLU A 354 -25.18 3.06 -20.82
N VAL A 355 -25.28 1.81 -21.26
CA VAL A 355 -24.26 0.76 -21.03
C VAL A 355 -22.95 1.05 -21.79
N SER A 356 -23.02 1.90 -22.82
CA SER A 356 -21.91 2.15 -23.73
C SER A 356 -20.66 2.80 -23.11
N SER A 357 -20.75 3.42 -21.91
CA SER A 357 -19.62 4.17 -21.34
C SER A 357 -19.06 3.65 -20.01
N ALA A 358 -19.88 3.06 -19.12
CA ALA A 358 -19.44 2.75 -17.75
C ALA A 358 -18.59 1.47 -17.66
N GLY A 359 -18.98 0.39 -18.35
CA GLY A 359 -18.18 -0.85 -18.41
C GLY A 359 -16.91 -0.75 -19.27
N MET A 360 -16.83 0.27 -20.14
CA MET A 360 -15.72 0.47 -21.10
C MET A 360 -14.45 1.06 -20.48
N ASN A 361 -14.49 1.49 -19.22
CA ASN A 361 -13.31 2.09 -18.58
C ASN A 361 -12.32 1.07 -18.02
N LEU A 362 -12.74 -0.17 -17.71
CA LEU A 362 -11.86 -1.18 -17.13
C LEU A 362 -10.82 -1.66 -18.16
N GLN A 363 -9.57 -1.28 -17.96
CA GLN A 363 -8.46 -1.56 -18.87
C GLN A 363 -7.71 -2.84 -18.51
N ALA A 364 -7.58 -3.15 -17.21
CA ALA A 364 -6.86 -4.33 -16.77
C ALA A 364 -7.46 -4.96 -15.50
N VAL A 365 -7.45 -6.29 -15.49
CA VAL A 365 -7.70 -7.12 -14.31
C VAL A 365 -6.39 -7.80 -13.95
N ILE A 366 -5.89 -7.55 -12.74
CA ILE A 366 -4.67 -8.15 -12.21
C ILE A 366 -5.06 -9.21 -11.21
N LEU A 367 -4.68 -10.44 -11.47
CA LEU A 367 -4.84 -11.55 -10.54
C LEU A 367 -3.50 -11.82 -9.85
N ALA A 368 -3.51 -11.79 -8.53
CA ALA A 368 -2.33 -12.09 -7.72
C ALA A 368 -2.49 -13.45 -7.03
N PHE A 369 -1.50 -14.30 -7.26
CA PHE A 369 -1.46 -15.68 -6.82
C PHE A 369 -0.24 -15.90 -5.93
N ARG A 370 -0.42 -16.58 -4.79
CA ARG A 370 0.69 -16.96 -3.94
C ARG A 370 1.19 -18.33 -4.38
N GLN A 371 2.46 -18.41 -4.78
CA GLN A 371 3.10 -19.67 -5.15
C GLN A 371 4.11 -20.05 -4.07
N GLN A 372 4.11 -21.32 -3.63
CA GLN A 372 5.17 -21.85 -2.79
C GLN A 372 6.45 -21.92 -3.63
N ARG A 373 7.47 -21.15 -3.27
CA ARG A 373 8.80 -21.35 -3.83
C ARG A 373 9.52 -22.38 -2.98
N ASN A 374 10.30 -23.21 -3.65
CA ASN A 374 11.11 -24.29 -3.10
C ASN A 374 11.67 -23.97 -1.69
N ARG A 375 11.64 -24.94 -0.75
CA ARG A 375 11.80 -24.73 0.72
C ARG A 375 13.02 -23.90 1.14
N ASN A 376 14.03 -23.78 0.29
CA ASN A 376 15.32 -23.16 0.60
C ASN A 376 15.42 -21.64 0.29
N TYR A 377 14.50 -21.04 -0.47
CA TYR A 377 14.57 -19.61 -0.83
C TYR A 377 13.20 -18.92 -0.76
N SER A 378 12.93 -18.22 0.35
CA SER A 378 11.68 -17.49 0.64
C SER A 378 10.42 -18.32 0.35
N PRO A 379 9.72 -18.83 1.38
CA PRO A 379 8.73 -19.89 1.21
C PRO A 379 7.56 -19.55 0.26
N TRP A 380 7.38 -18.27 -0.09
CA TRP A 380 6.31 -17.83 -0.98
C TRP A 380 6.78 -16.69 -1.91
N SER A 381 6.41 -16.77 -3.18
CA SER A 381 6.48 -15.67 -4.15
C SER A 381 5.10 -15.38 -4.73
N TRP A 382 4.79 -14.10 -4.95
CA TRP A 382 3.59 -13.71 -5.67
C TRP A 382 3.83 -13.84 -7.18
N ILE A 383 2.96 -14.58 -7.87
CA ILE A 383 2.82 -14.54 -9.33
C ILE A 383 1.68 -13.57 -9.62
N TYR A 384 1.89 -12.72 -10.60
CA TYR A 384 0.88 -11.79 -11.06
C TYR A 384 0.57 -12.03 -12.53
N ARG A 385 -0.70 -12.18 -12.85
CA ARG A 385 -1.19 -12.31 -14.21
C ARG A 385 -2.13 -11.17 -14.49
N ALA A 386 -1.92 -10.45 -15.59
CA ALA A 386 -2.80 -9.38 -15.98
C ALA A 386 -3.54 -9.69 -17.27
N TYR A 387 -4.84 -9.50 -17.22
CA TYR A 387 -5.75 -9.61 -18.34
C TYR A 387 -6.12 -8.19 -18.75
N VAL A 388 -5.69 -7.83 -19.96
CA VAL A 388 -5.88 -6.49 -20.50
C VAL A 388 -7.08 -6.52 -21.43
N ARG A 389 -7.85 -5.43 -21.47
CA ARG A 389 -8.94 -5.28 -22.42
C ARG A 389 -8.42 -5.43 -23.85
N ASP A 390 -9.11 -6.26 -24.62
CA ASP A 390 -8.78 -6.52 -26.01
C ASP A 390 -9.08 -5.26 -26.84
N ARG A 391 -8.11 -4.84 -27.64
CA ARG A 391 -8.25 -3.67 -28.52
C ARG A 391 -9.18 -3.94 -29.70
N SER A 392 -9.36 -5.20 -30.07
CA SER A 392 -10.22 -5.63 -31.18
C SER A 392 -11.67 -5.87 -30.75
N THR A 393 -11.92 -6.11 -29.46
CA THR A 393 -13.26 -6.28 -28.89
C THR A 393 -13.48 -5.29 -27.74
N PRO A 394 -14.27 -4.21 -27.91
CA PRO A 394 -14.45 -3.16 -26.90
C PRO A 394 -14.93 -3.66 -25.53
N CYS A 395 -15.60 -4.82 -25.51
CA CYS A 395 -16.15 -5.42 -24.31
C CYS A 395 -15.30 -6.59 -23.77
N GLY A 396 -14.34 -7.12 -24.55
CA GLY A 396 -13.61 -8.34 -24.21
C GLY A 396 -12.29 -8.10 -23.47
N PHE A 397 -11.81 -9.15 -22.80
CA PHE A 397 -10.43 -9.21 -22.28
C PHE A 397 -9.62 -10.20 -23.10
N GLU A 398 -8.33 -9.91 -23.28
CA GLU A 398 -7.39 -10.88 -23.83
C GLU A 398 -7.38 -12.13 -22.94
N THR A 399 -7.57 -13.31 -23.54
CA THR A 399 -7.62 -14.59 -22.81
C THR A 399 -6.23 -15.07 -22.36
N SER A 400 -5.17 -14.56 -22.99
CA SER A 400 -3.79 -14.85 -22.62
C SER A 400 -3.28 -13.80 -21.63
N PRO A 401 -2.91 -14.18 -20.40
CA PRO A 401 -2.43 -13.21 -19.43
C PRO A 401 -1.04 -12.69 -19.77
N LYS A 402 -0.81 -11.40 -19.50
CA LYS A 402 0.50 -10.75 -19.57
C LYS A 402 1.18 -10.78 -18.20
N MET A 403 2.52 -10.81 -18.22
CA MET A 403 3.28 -10.56 -16.99
C MET A 403 3.14 -9.10 -16.56
N MET A 404 3.11 -8.84 -15.26
CA MET A 404 2.96 -7.47 -14.71
C MET A 404 4.03 -6.51 -15.21
N GLU A 405 5.26 -6.99 -15.40
CA GLU A 405 6.35 -6.18 -15.92
C GLU A 405 6.03 -5.61 -17.31
N PHE A 406 5.26 -6.30 -18.14
CA PHE A 406 4.90 -5.74 -19.45
C PHE A 406 3.83 -4.64 -19.35
N ILE A 407 3.03 -4.62 -18.28
CA ILE A 407 1.96 -3.62 -18.11
C ILE A 407 2.53 -2.21 -18.00
N HIS A 408 3.71 -2.03 -17.39
CA HIS A 408 4.25 -0.70 -17.16
C HIS A 408 4.51 0.09 -18.46
N TYR A 409 4.67 -0.60 -19.60
CA TYR A 409 4.85 0.03 -20.91
C TYR A 409 3.54 0.60 -21.47
N TRP A 410 2.42 -0.04 -21.20
CA TRP A 410 1.12 0.33 -21.80
C TRP A 410 0.18 1.04 -20.81
N TYR A 411 0.30 0.74 -19.52
CA TYR A 411 -0.53 1.28 -18.43
C TYR A 411 0.34 1.62 -17.21
N PRO A 412 1.22 2.65 -17.31
CA PRO A 412 2.14 3.03 -16.24
C PRO A 412 1.44 3.40 -14.93
N GLU A 413 0.22 3.94 -14.98
CA GLU A 413 -0.60 4.27 -13.82
C GLU A 413 -1.08 3.03 -13.05
N ILE A 414 -1.39 1.95 -13.76
CA ILE A 414 -1.81 0.66 -13.17
C ILE A 414 -0.62 0.01 -12.50
N TRP A 415 0.53 0.04 -13.17
CA TRP A 415 1.79 -0.43 -12.61
C TRP A 415 2.17 0.34 -11.33
N GLU A 416 2.09 1.67 -11.36
CA GLU A 416 2.43 2.49 -10.18
C GLU A 416 1.47 2.25 -9.02
N PHE A 417 0.17 2.04 -9.30
CA PHE A 417 -0.80 1.63 -8.30
C PHE A 417 -0.43 0.28 -7.65
N CYS A 418 -0.14 -0.74 -8.47
CA CYS A 418 0.26 -2.07 -7.99
C CYS A 418 1.58 -2.05 -7.22
N LYS A 419 2.58 -1.31 -7.70
CA LYS A 419 3.88 -1.15 -7.05
C LYS A 419 3.77 -0.43 -5.70
N THR A 420 2.94 0.61 -5.64
CA THR A 420 2.70 1.35 -4.39
C THR A 420 1.97 0.46 -3.39
N GLY A 421 0.92 -0.25 -3.81
CA GLY A 421 0.15 -1.14 -2.95
C GLY A 421 0.96 -2.36 -2.47
N ASN A 422 1.56 -3.10 -3.40
CA ASN A 422 2.32 -4.30 -3.13
C ASN A 422 3.83 -4.04 -3.08
N ARG A 423 4.31 -3.42 -2.00
CA ARG A 423 5.75 -3.14 -1.78
C ARG A 423 6.63 -4.39 -1.64
N LYS A 424 6.03 -5.59 -1.56
CA LYS A 424 6.72 -6.89 -1.53
C LYS A 424 6.82 -7.55 -2.90
N ALA A 425 6.16 -7.02 -3.93
CA ALA A 425 6.33 -7.51 -5.29
C ALA A 425 7.81 -7.37 -5.66
N PRO A 426 8.55 -8.46 -5.88
CA PRO A 426 9.88 -8.38 -6.45
C PRO A 426 9.67 -8.00 -7.93
N LEU A 427 9.64 -6.69 -8.21
CA LEU A 427 9.52 -6.18 -9.58
C LEU A 427 10.94 -5.97 -10.14
N ARG A 428 11.69 -7.06 -10.21
CA ARG A 428 13.07 -7.11 -10.73
C ARG A 428 13.16 -8.03 -11.92
#